data_AF-A0A531K503-F1
#
_entry.id   AF-A0A531K503-F1
#
_cell.length_a   1.000
_cell.length_b   1.000
_cell.length_c   1.000
_cell.angle_alpha   90.00
_cell.angle_beta   90.00
_cell.angle_gamma   90.00
#
_symmetry.space_group_name_H-M   'P 1'
#
loop_
_entity.id
_entity.type
_entity.pdbx_description
1 polymer ?
#
loop_
_entity_poly.entity_id
_entity_poly.type
_entity_poly.pdbx_seq_one_letter_code
_entity_poly.pdbx_strand_id
1 'polypeptide(L)' 'MNRRGVSSSDCEVLRCAFVKSVIEDGIPEDKWVAHAAFLIRRLTGKNDVDPRVLDWVLRSSSVPQPRAKWLEA' A
#
# COMPACT_ATOMS: atom_id res chain seq x y z
N MET A 1 -5.70 -3.20 27.99
CA MET A 1 -5.72 -4.07 26.79
C MET A 1 -6.42 -3.36 25.64
N ASN A 2 -5.75 -3.19 24.49
CA ASN A 2 -6.39 -3.25 23.18
C ASN A 2 -5.32 -3.47 22.10
N ARG A 3 -4.92 -4.75 21.96
CA ARG A 3 -4.33 -5.28 20.73
C ARG A 3 -5.42 -5.31 19.64
N ARG A 4 -5.90 -4.17 19.18
CA ARG A 4 -6.89 -4.14 18.11
C ARG A 4 -6.13 -4.16 16.79
N GLY A 5 -6.39 -5.20 15.99
CA GLY A 5 -5.98 -5.23 14.59
C GLY A 5 -6.41 -3.94 13.91
N VAL A 6 -5.67 -3.58 12.86
CA VAL A 6 -5.94 -2.43 11.99
C VAL A 6 -7.46 -2.23 11.87
N SER A 7 -7.97 -1.11 12.39
CA SER A 7 -9.41 -0.83 12.28
C SER A 7 -9.71 -0.60 10.80
N SER A 8 -10.92 -0.93 10.33
CA SER A 8 -11.30 -0.70 8.93
C SER A 8 -11.04 0.75 8.47
N SER A 9 -11.16 1.70 9.40
CA SER A 9 -10.83 3.11 9.19
C SER A 9 -9.34 3.37 8.94
N ASP A 10 -8.43 2.66 9.62
CA ASP A 10 -6.99 2.79 9.41
C ASP A 10 -6.58 2.26 8.00
N CYS A 11 -7.23 1.19 7.53
CA CYS A 11 -7.06 0.68 6.16
C CYS A 11 -7.52 1.70 5.11
N GLU A 12 -8.65 2.37 5.35
CA GLU A 12 -9.19 3.35 4.41
C GLU A 12 -8.32 4.62 4.33
N VAL A 13 -7.80 5.08 5.49
CA VAL A 13 -6.80 6.16 5.57
C VAL A 13 -5.51 5.77 4.84
N LEU A 14 -5.01 4.55 5.03
CA LEU A 14 -3.84 4.02 4.32
C LEU A 14 -4.02 4.05 2.82
N ARG A 15 -5.17 3.56 2.34
CA ARG A 15 -5.52 3.56 0.92
C ARG A 15 -5.57 4.97 0.36
N CYS A 16 -6.25 5.88 1.05
CA CYS A 16 -6.38 7.27 0.60
C CYS A 16 -5.02 7.98 0.55
N ALA A 17 -4.20 7.82 1.59
CA ALA A 17 -2.85 8.38 1.65
C ALA A 17 -1.93 7.81 0.55
N PHE A 18 -2.02 6.51 0.28
CA PHE A 18 -1.26 5.86 -0.78
C PHE A 18 -1.67 6.36 -2.16
N VAL A 19 -2.96 6.31 -2.48
CA VAL A 19 -3.50 6.78 -3.78
C VAL A 19 -3.18 8.26 -3.99
N LYS A 20 -3.35 9.10 -2.96
CA LYS A 20 -3.02 10.52 -3.02
C LYS A 20 -1.54 10.74 -3.27
N SER A 21 -0.65 9.98 -2.63
CA SER A 21 0.80 10.05 -2.91
C SER A 21 1.14 9.62 -4.34
N VAL A 22 0.55 8.52 -4.82
CA VAL A 22 0.82 8.02 -6.18
C VAL A 22 0.37 9.02 -7.24
N ILE A 23 -0.79 9.68 -7.03
CA ILE A 23 -1.34 10.66 -7.97
C ILE A 23 -0.66 12.02 -7.86
N GLU A 24 -0.48 12.55 -6.64
CA GLU A 24 0.08 13.90 -6.45
C GLU A 24 1.61 13.93 -6.58
N ASP A 25 2.29 12.92 -6.03
CA ASP A 25 3.77 12.83 -6.05
C ASP A 25 4.28 12.07 -7.29
N GLY A 26 3.37 11.47 -8.07
CA GLY A 26 3.72 10.74 -9.30
C GLY A 26 4.63 9.54 -9.01
N ILE A 27 4.42 8.84 -7.89
CA ILE A 27 5.33 7.78 -7.46
C ILE A 27 5.35 6.67 -8.52
N PRO A 28 6.52 6.28 -9.05
CA PRO A 28 6.63 5.21 -10.01
C PRO A 28 6.37 3.85 -9.36
N GLU A 29 5.83 2.92 -10.13
CA GLU A 29 5.31 1.62 -9.66
C GLU A 29 6.35 0.76 -8.93
N ASP A 30 7.62 0.85 -9.37
CA ASP A 30 8.76 0.21 -8.73
C ASP A 30 8.91 0.62 -7.25
N LYS A 31 8.48 1.85 -6.92
CA LYS A 31 8.52 2.40 -5.56
C LYS A 31 7.23 2.19 -4.78
N TRP A 32 6.16 1.69 -5.39
CA TRP A 32 4.87 1.53 -4.70
C TRP A 32 4.95 0.57 -3.52
N VAL A 33 5.66 -0.54 -3.69
CA VAL A 33 5.82 -1.54 -2.62
C VAL A 33 6.55 -0.93 -1.43
N ALA A 34 7.65 -0.21 -1.68
CA ALA A 34 8.42 0.45 -0.64
C ALA A 34 7.62 1.58 0.04
N HIS A 35 6.88 2.36 -0.74
CA HIS A 35 6.05 3.47 -0.23
C HIS A 35 4.85 2.98 0.58
N ALA A 36 4.16 1.93 0.11
CA ALA A 36 3.06 1.31 0.83
C ALA A 36 3.54 0.70 2.14
N ALA A 37 4.67 -0.02 2.15
CA ALA A 37 5.28 -0.54 3.37
C ALA A 37 5.65 0.59 4.35
N PHE A 38 6.21 1.69 3.84
CA PHE A 38 6.52 2.87 4.65
C PHE A 38 5.26 3.49 5.27
N LEU A 39 4.19 3.66 4.49
CA LEU A 39 2.91 4.19 4.98
C LEU A 39 2.28 3.27 6.03
N ILE A 40 2.27 1.95 5.80
CA ILE A 40 1.73 0.96 6.75
C ILE A 40 2.51 1.02 8.05
N ARG A 41 3.84 1.03 8.01
CA ARG A 41 4.65 1.15 9.22
C ARG A 41 4.40 2.48 9.95
N ARG A 42 4.30 3.58 9.20
CA ARG A 42 4.07 4.93 9.77
C ARG A 42 2.71 5.05 10.44
N LEU A 43 1.65 4.53 9.83
CA LEU A 43 0.27 4.65 10.31
C LEU A 43 -0.08 3.60 11.37
N THR A 44 0.44 2.38 11.24
CA THR A 44 0.18 1.31 12.21
C THR A 44 1.15 1.35 13.40
N GLY A 45 2.26 2.09 13.29
CA GLY A 45 3.34 2.13 14.28
C GLY A 45 4.07 0.80 14.46
N LYS A 46 3.76 -0.20 13.63
CA LYS A 46 4.33 -1.54 13.67
C LYS A 46 5.52 -1.62 12.72
N ASN A 47 6.63 -2.16 13.21
CA ASN A 47 7.80 -2.42 12.38
C ASN A 47 7.53 -3.55 11.36
N ASP A 48 6.63 -4.47 11.72
CA ASP A 48 6.20 -5.58 10.89
C ASP A 48 4.99 -5.16 10.04
N VAL A 49 5.18 -5.17 8.72
CA VAL A 49 4.15 -4.85 7.74
C VAL A 49 3.46 -6.14 7.35
N ASP A 50 2.17 -6.24 7.66
CA ASP A 50 1.38 -7.41 7.33
C ASP A 50 1.27 -7.54 5.79
N PRO A 51 1.79 -8.61 5.18
CA PRO A 51 1.86 -8.74 3.72
C PRO A 51 0.48 -8.73 3.07
N ARG A 52 -0.57 -9.11 3.81
CA ARG A 52 -1.96 -9.03 3.36
C ARG A 52 -2.45 -7.60 3.22
N VAL A 53 -2.03 -6.70 4.12
CA VAL A 53 -2.40 -5.28 4.07
C VAL A 53 -1.63 -4.58 2.95
N LEU A 54 -0.35 -4.92 2.78
CA LEU A 54 0.49 -4.43 1.69
C LEU A 54 -0.11 -4.78 0.33
N ASP A 55 -0.43 -6.06 0.13
CA ASP A 55 -1.07 -6.55 -1.08
C ASP A 55 -2.44 -5.89 -1.33
N TRP A 56 -3.25 -5.71 -0.29
CA TRP A 56 -4.53 -5.04 -0.39
C TRP A 56 -4.40 -3.56 -0.81
N VAL A 57 -3.42 -2.83 -0.28
CA VAL A 57 -3.15 -1.43 -0.67
C VAL A 57 -2.73 -1.34 -2.14
N LEU A 58 -1.87 -2.25 -2.59
CA LEU A 58 -1.40 -2.29 -3.98
C LEU A 58 -2.53 -2.63 -4.96
N ARG A 59 -3.40 -3.61 -4.64
CA ARG A 59 -4.60 -3.92 -5.45
C ARG A 59 -5.63 -2.80 -5.45
N SER A 60 -5.78 -2.15 -4.30
CA SER A 60 -6.75 -1.07 -4.07
C SER A 60 -6.45 0.18 -4.89
N SER A 61 -5.22 0.35 -5.35
CA SER A 61 -4.83 1.52 -6.13
C SER A 61 -5.59 1.65 -7.44
N SER A 62 -6.16 0.56 -7.99
CA SER A 62 -6.86 0.53 -9.29
C SER A 62 -6.17 1.35 -10.40
N VAL A 63 -4.85 1.54 -10.27
CA VAL A 63 -4.00 1.89 -11.37
C VAL A 63 -3.81 0.55 -12.08
N PRO A 64 -4.09 0.46 -13.39
CA PRO A 64 -3.88 -0.77 -14.12
C PRO A 64 -2.43 -1.18 -13.91
N GLN A 65 -2.23 -2.30 -13.22
CA GLN A 65 -0.94 -2.97 -13.15
C GLN A 65 -0.43 -3.07 -14.60
N PRO A 66 0.79 -2.64 -14.95
CA PRO A 66 1.39 -2.95 -16.22
C PRO A 66 1.45 -4.46 -16.24
N ARG A 67 0.50 -5.02 -16.98
CA ARG A 67 0.34 -6.42 -17.30
C ARG A 67 1.74 -7.00 -17.40
N ALA A 68 2.10 -7.82 -16.41
CA ALA A 68 3.43 -8.37 -16.24
C ALA A 68 4.01 -8.75 -17.61
N LYS A 69 4.92 -7.92 -18.12
CA LYS A 69 5.72 -8.24 -19.31
C LYS A 69 6.90 -9.10 -18.87
N TRP A 70 6.60 -10.16 -18.14
CA TRP A 70 7.56 -11.16 -17.67
C TRP A 70 7.32 -12.53 -18.34
N LEU A 71 6.44 -12.60 -19.36
CA LEU A 71 6.14 -13.84 -20.11
C LEU A 71 6.46 -13.75 -21.61
N GLU A 72 7.29 -12.80 -22.05
CA GLU A 72 7.77 -12.79 -23.45
C GLU A 72 9.28 -12.49 -23.49
N ALA A 73 10.07 -13.55 -23.36
CA ALA A 73 11.41 -13.69 -23.94
C ALA A 73 11.73 -15.19 -24.08
#